data_AF-A0A950L4Z8-F1
#
_entry.id   AF-A0A950L4Z8-F1
#
_cell.length_a   1.000
_cell.length_b   1.000
_cell.length_c   1.000
_cell.angle_alpha   90.00
_cell.angle_beta   90.00
_cell.angle_gamma   90.00
#
_symmetry.space_group_name_H-M   'P 1'
#
loop_
_entity.id
_entity.type
_entity.pdbx_description
1 polymer ?
#
loop_
_entity_poly.entity_id
_entity_poly.type
_entity_poly.pdbx_seq_one_letter_code
_entity_poly.pdbx_strand_id
1 'polypeptide(L)'
;MIVNFILRLVGYALLLGLSAYAFQTLWTNDGLDAVGRLHSFHDKTILALRVAPLVLAVIGFGPLRALAIFLGFFLAAAALTAPFVVLRVAGV
;
A
#
# COMPACT_ATOMS: atom_id res chain seq x y z
N MET A 1 -7.61 -12.63 22.57
CA MET A 1 -6.63 -11.58 22.18
C MET A 1 -5.97 -11.88 20.83
N ILE A 2 -5.44 -13.10 20.64
CA ILE A 2 -4.79 -13.55 19.39
C ILE A 2 -5.75 -13.52 18.19
N VAL A 3 -6.98 -14.01 18.33
CA VAL A 3 -7.98 -14.02 17.24
C VAL A 3 -8.24 -12.61 16.70
N ASN A 4 -8.40 -11.61 17.56
CA ASN A 4 -8.61 -10.22 17.14
C ASN A 4 -7.38 -9.63 16.43
N PHE A 5 -6.17 -10.05 16.81
CA PHE A 5 -4.96 -9.66 16.10
C PHE A 5 -4.92 -10.26 14.69
N ILE A 6 -5.22 -11.56 14.55
CA ILE A 6 -5.26 -12.26 13.27
C ILE A 6 -6.30 -11.61 12.33
N LEU A 7 -7.50 -11.31 12.83
CA LEU A 7 -8.54 -10.66 12.03
C LEU A 7 -8.11 -9.29 11.50
N ARG A 8 -7.43 -8.48 12.33
CA ARG A 8 -6.88 -7.18 11.89
C ARG A 8 -5.76 -7.37 10.86
N LEU A 9 -4.85 -8.30 11.11
CA LEU A 9 -3.75 -8.60 10.19
C LEU A 9 -4.27 -9.01 8.83
N VAL A 10 -5.22 -9.96 8.79
CA VAL A 10 -5.85 -10.41 7.54
C VAL A 10 -6.62 -9.27 6.87
N GLY A 11 -7.37 -8.47 7.63
CA GLY A 11 -8.11 -7.32 7.10
C GLY A 11 -7.19 -6.29 6.43
N TYR A 12 -6.11 -5.89 7.09
CA TYR A 12 -5.14 -4.96 6.51
C TYR A 12 -4.33 -5.58 5.37
N ALA A 13 -4.03 -6.89 5.43
CA ALA A 13 -3.32 -7.60 4.37
C ALA A 13 -4.18 -7.69 3.10
N LEU A 14 -5.48 -7.93 3.23
CA LEU A 14 -6.42 -7.90 2.11
C LEU A 14 -6.54 -6.50 1.52
N LEU A 15 -6.74 -5.48 2.36
CA LEU A 15 -6.85 -4.09 1.93
C LEU A 15 -5.61 -3.65 1.14
N LEU A 16 -4.43 -3.78 1.73
CA LEU A 16 -3.18 -3.32 1.12
C LEU A 16 -2.69 -4.25 0.01
N GLY A 17 -3.01 -5.54 0.07
CA GLY A 17 -2.71 -6.51 -0.99
C GLY A 17 -3.47 -6.22 -2.27
N LEU A 18 -4.77 -5.91 -2.18
CA LEU A 18 -5.58 -5.49 -3.33
C LEU A 18 -5.06 -4.17 -3.91
N SER A 19 -4.73 -3.20 -3.06
CA SER A 19 -4.13 -1.94 -3.52
C SER A 19 -2.78 -2.13 -4.19
N ALA A 20 -1.93 -3.02 -3.67
CA ALA A 20 -0.63 -3.33 -4.26
C ALA A 20 -0.78 -4.01 -5.64
N TYR A 21 -1.76 -4.91 -5.79
CA TYR A 21 -2.05 -5.54 -7.07
C TYR A 21 -2.53 -4.52 -8.11
N ALA A 22 -3.46 -3.64 -7.73
CA ALA A 22 -3.93 -2.57 -8.60
C ALA A 22 -2.78 -1.61 -8.98
N PHE A 23 -1.93 -1.23 -8.01
CA PHE A 23 -0.73 -0.42 -8.25
C PHE A 23 0.18 -1.07 -9.29
N GLN A 24 0.55 -2.34 -9.13
CA GLN A 24 1.39 -3.07 -10.09
C GLN A 24 0.76 -3.11 -11.48
N THR A 25 -0.55 -3.35 -11.54
CA THR A 25 -1.29 -3.43 -12.81
C THR A 25 -1.26 -2.10 -13.55
N LEU A 26 -1.59 -1.00 -12.85
CA LEU A 26 -1.56 0.35 -13.41
C LEU A 26 -0.13 0.72 -13.83
N TRP A 27 0.85 0.50 -12.97
CA TRP A 27 2.25 0.79 -13.23
C TRP A 27 2.78 0.11 -14.50
N THR A 28 2.45 -1.17 -14.68
CA THR A 28 2.85 -1.96 -15.84
C THR A 28 2.13 -1.49 -17.11
N ASN A 29 0.81 -1.28 -17.02
CA ASN A 29 -0.02 -0.85 -18.17
C ASN A 29 0.38 0.53 -18.69
N ASP A 30 0.81 1.41 -17.79
CA ASP A 30 1.22 2.77 -18.11
C ASP A 30 2.69 2.86 -18.57
N GLY A 31 3.38 1.72 -18.73
CA GLY A 31 4.73 1.65 -19.30
C GLY A 31 5.83 2.24 -18.40
N LEU A 32 5.53 2.47 -17.11
CA LEU A 32 6.46 3.11 -16.17
C LEU A 32 7.72 2.28 -15.89
N ASP A 33 7.68 0.97 -16.14
CA ASP A 33 8.83 0.07 -16.01
C ASP A 33 9.97 0.39 -16.98
N ALA A 34 9.67 1.02 -18.12
CA ALA A 34 10.70 1.46 -19.06
C ALA A 34 11.57 2.60 -18.49
N VAL A 35 11.08 3.29 -17.46
CA VAL A 35 11.80 4.39 -16.81
C VAL A 35 12.58 3.85 -15.62
N GLY A 36 13.82 3.40 -15.85
CA GLY A 36 14.64 2.74 -14.83
C GLY A 36 14.85 3.52 -13.51
N ARG A 37 14.72 4.86 -13.52
CA ARG A 37 14.76 5.68 -12.28
C ARG A 37 13.54 5.47 -11.38
N LEU A 38 12.40 5.09 -11.95
CA LEU A 38 11.14 4.86 -11.24
C LEU A 38 11.05 3.46 -10.63
N HIS A 39 11.84 2.51 -11.10
CA HIS A 39 11.84 1.11 -10.62
C HIS A 39 12.08 1.02 -9.10
N SER A 40 13.01 1.81 -8.58
CA SER A 40 13.29 1.83 -7.13
C SER A 40 12.11 2.34 -6.29
N PHE A 41 11.24 3.20 -6.85
CA PHE A 41 10.03 3.67 -6.19
C PHE A 41 8.95 2.60 -6.17
N HIS A 42 8.80 1.86 -7.27
CA HIS A 42 7.90 0.72 -7.37
C HIS A 42 8.22 -0.34 -6.32
N ASP A 43 9.48 -0.78 -6.25
CA ASP A 43 9.90 -1.86 -5.34
C ASP A 43 9.76 -1.46 -3.86
N LYS A 44 10.16 -0.24 -3.50
CA LYS A 44 10.02 0.29 -2.14
C LYS A 44 8.55 0.42 -1.73
N THR A 45 7.69 0.84 -2.65
CA THR A 45 6.24 0.97 -2.40
C THR A 45 5.62 -0.41 -2.14
N ILE A 46 5.93 -1.41 -2.95
CA ILE A 46 5.45 -2.78 -2.75
C ILE A 46 5.96 -3.34 -1.43
N LEU A 47 7.24 -3.14 -1.11
CA LEU A 47 7.82 -3.59 0.16
C LEU A 47 7.09 -2.95 1.35
N ALA A 48 6.84 -1.64 1.29
CA ALA A 48 6.12 -0.93 2.34
C ALA A 48 4.69 -1.47 2.52
N LEU A 49 3.96 -1.70 1.42
CA LEU A 49 2.60 -2.26 1.45
C LEU A 49 2.55 -3.71 1.97
N ARG A 50 3.63 -4.49 1.82
CA ARG A 50 3.74 -5.85 2.36
C ARG A 50 4.01 -5.87 3.87
N VAL A 51 4.77 -4.90 4.38
CA VAL A 51 5.13 -4.82 5.81
C VAL A 51 4.06 -4.08 6.63
N ALA A 52 3.38 -3.10 6.03
CA ALA A 52 2.38 -2.27 6.70
C ALA A 52 1.25 -3.05 7.41
N PRO A 53 0.68 -4.16 6.88
CA PRO A 53 -0.36 -4.92 7.56
C PRO A 53 0.05 -5.39 8.95
N LEU A 54 1.31 -5.81 9.11
CA LEU A 54 1.84 -6.26 10.40
C LEU A 54 1.89 -5.09 11.39
N VAL A 55 2.46 -3.96 10.96
CA VAL A 55 2.56 -2.75 11.78
C VAL A 55 1.18 -2.26 12.20
N LEU A 56 0.23 -2.18 11.26
CA LEU A 56 -1.15 -1.75 11.50
C LEU A 56 -1.92 -2.73 12.41
N ALA A 57 -1.67 -4.04 12.30
CA ALA A 57 -2.27 -5.03 13.18
C ALA A 57 -1.76 -4.91 14.63
N VAL A 58 -0.48 -4.55 14.80
CA VAL A 58 0.16 -4.30 16.11
C VAL A 58 -0.37 -3.03 16.75
N ILE A 59 -0.48 -1.90 16.03
CA ILE A 59 -0.98 -0.65 16.61
C ILE A 59 -2.51 -0.53 16.61
N GLY A 60 -3.22 -1.45 15.95
CA GLY A 60 -4.68 -1.42 15.75
C GLY A 60 -5.52 -1.83 16.97
N PHE A 61 -5.03 -1.64 18.19
CA PHE A 61 -5.77 -1.91 19.42
C PHE A 61 -5.88 -0.67 20.32
N GLY A 62 -6.90 -0.67 21.19
CA GLY A 62 -7.10 0.41 22.17
C GLY A 62 -7.29 1.78 21.52
N PRO A 63 -6.73 2.86 22.09
CA PRO A 63 -6.95 4.24 21.62
C PRO A 63 -6.36 4.51 20.23
N LEU A 64 -5.37 3.71 19.79
CA LEU A 64 -4.70 3.87 18.50
C LEU A 64 -5.45 3.21 17.33
N ARG A 65 -6.59 2.55 17.59
CA ARG A 65 -7.37 1.85 16.55
C ARG A 65 -7.80 2.78 15.42
N ALA A 66 -8.30 3.97 15.74
CA ALA A 66 -8.76 4.92 14.72
C ALA A 66 -7.61 5.38 13.82
N LEU A 67 -6.44 5.61 14.40
CA LEU A 67 -5.22 5.95 13.66
C LEU A 67 -4.80 4.81 12.73
N ALA A 68 -4.81 3.56 13.20
CA ALA A 68 -4.44 2.40 12.38
C ALA A 68 -5.39 2.23 11.17
N ILE A 69 -6.69 2.42 11.39
CA ILE A 69 -7.69 2.36 10.31
C ILE A 69 -7.43 3.49 9.30
N PHE A 70 -7.26 4.72 9.79
CA PHE A 70 -6.95 5.87 8.93
C PHE A 70 -5.69 5.64 8.10
N LEU A 71 -4.59 5.19 8.73
CA LEU A 71 -3.34 4.90 8.04
C LEU A 71 -3.50 3.78 7.00
N GLY A 72 -4.27 2.73 7.31
CA GLY A 72 -4.57 1.66 6.36
C GLY A 72 -5.25 2.17 5.10
N PHE A 73 -6.32 2.96 5.24
CA PHE A 73 -7.02 3.55 4.10
C PHE A 73 -6.20 4.61 3.37
N PHE A 74 -5.45 5.43 4.11
CA PHE A 74 -4.55 6.43 3.54
C PHE A 74 -3.47 5.76 2.67
N LEU A 75 -2.82 4.70 3.15
CA LEU A 75 -1.82 3.95 2.39
C LEU A 75 -2.40 3.28 1.15
N ALA A 76 -3.61 2.71 1.27
CA ALA A 76 -4.33 2.13 0.13
C ALA A 76 -4.62 3.18 -0.95
N ALA A 77 -5.16 4.34 -0.56
CA ALA A 77 -5.45 5.43 -1.49
C ALA A 77 -4.17 6.02 -2.11
N ALA A 78 -3.11 6.19 -1.32
CA ALA A 78 -1.81 6.66 -1.80
C ALA A 78 -1.22 5.70 -2.82
N ALA A 79 -1.28 4.38 -2.57
CA ALA A 79 -0.81 3.37 -3.51
C ALA A 79 -1.59 3.42 -4.84
N LEU A 80 -2.92 3.60 -4.79
CA LEU A 80 -3.73 3.66 -6.01
C LEU A 80 -3.51 4.95 -6.82
N THR A 81 -3.16 6.06 -6.17
CA THR A 81 -2.96 7.36 -6.82
C THR A 81 -1.52 7.59 -7.27
N ALA A 82 -0.55 6.90 -6.67
CA ALA A 82 0.87 7.06 -6.97
C ALA A 82 1.23 6.88 -8.46
N PRO A 83 0.73 5.87 -9.22
CA PRO A 83 1.06 5.71 -10.63
C PRO A 83 0.68 6.93 -11.47
N PHE A 84 -0.51 7.49 -11.24
CA PHE A 84 -0.99 8.67 -11.96
C PHE A 84 -0.14 9.92 -11.69
N VAL A 85 0.27 10.11 -10.43
CA VAL A 85 1.14 11.23 -10.06
C VAL A 85 2.52 11.05 -10.70
N VAL A 86 3.06 9.83 -10.66
CA VAL A 86 4.37 9.51 -11.22
C VAL A 86 4.37 9.67 -12.75
N LEU A 87 3.34 9.21 -13.44
CA LEU A 87 3.14 9.45 -14.88
C LEU A 87 3.22 10.93 -15.23
N ARG A 88 2.39 11.73 -14.54
CA ARG A 88 2.32 13.17 -14.77
C ARG A 88 3.66 13.88 -14.51
N VAL A 89 4.40 13.46 -13.49
CA VAL A 89 5.71 14.03 -13.15
C VAL A 89 6.81 13.55 -14.10
N ALA A 90 6.71 12.31 -14.59
CA ALA A 90 7.64 11.74 -15.57
C ALA A 90 7.47 12.31 -16.99
N GLY A 91 6.35 13.00 -17.26
CA GLY A 91 6.03 13.56 -18.57
C GLY A 91 5.63 12.49 -19.59
N VAL A 92 5.11 11.36 -19.10
CA VAL A 92 4.60 10.22 -19.88
C VAL A 92 3.08 10.24 -19.86
#